data_AF-A0A399T1F9-F1
#
_entry.id   AF-A0A399T1F9-F1
#
_cell.length_a   1.000
_cell.length_b   1.000
_cell.length_c   1.000
_cell.angle_alpha   90.00
_cell.angle_beta   90.00
_cell.angle_gamma   90.00
#
_symmetry.space_group_name_H-M   'P 1'
#
loop_
_entity.id
_entity.type
_entity.pdbx_description
1 polymer ?
#
loop_
_entity_poly.entity_id
_entity_poly.type
_entity_poly.pdbx_seq_one_letter_code
_entity_poly.pdbx_strand_id
1 'polypeptide(L)'
;MVANGQSPQEQELGDLYRSGKLDQVINKANEFLKSDPENLTYHLVLGRALTDIGNYKEAITPLQFVRERDSSWKKAWALGYLGTCYYMLSDYEKSESALRSCIDLNATENATKFSSRSIAIFRYDEFFKSWTIKESKNIRFHFQNMNEEEIKQYVELRENAFNEINQFFESTLPKKVDFFVWNSRDDAKRILHNDLGFANPTLCIIHSYFKQTEGHELTHVISNYTSAIAEKTNFINEGTAVCFDQSGQDRLKRIKNWIKANDQKIEIKDYWKNGKEYSYEILYPLAGLFVQELIEKYGKEKFLEFFKDQTYENAQLVYGKELFMFIKEFENKINT
;
A
#
# COMPACT_ATOMS: atom_id res chain seq x y z
N MET A 1 8.51 -47.12 1.67
CA MET A 1 8.21 -46.35 0.43
C MET A 1 7.29 -45.21 0.83
N VAL A 2 7.83 -44.01 1.08
CA VAL A 2 7.02 -42.82 1.35
C VAL A 2 6.70 -42.23 -0.01
N ALA A 3 5.49 -42.49 -0.51
CA ALA A 3 5.00 -41.81 -1.71
C ALA A 3 4.74 -40.34 -1.34
N ASN A 4 5.73 -39.49 -1.59
CA ASN A 4 5.61 -38.03 -1.57
C ASN A 4 4.78 -37.55 -2.78
N GLY A 5 3.54 -38.01 -2.90
CA GLY A 5 2.55 -37.45 -3.82
C GLY A 5 1.61 -36.55 -3.02
N GLN A 6 1.59 -35.26 -3.33
CA GLN A 6 0.50 -34.39 -2.88
C GLN A 6 -0.84 -35.02 -3.28
N SER A 7 -1.84 -34.94 -2.40
CA SER A 7 -3.18 -35.41 -2.80
C SER A 7 -3.69 -34.59 -3.99
N PRO A 8 -4.57 -35.13 -4.85
CA PRO A 8 -5.18 -34.36 -5.93
C PRO A 8 -5.81 -33.04 -5.44
N GLN A 9 -6.39 -33.06 -4.24
CA GLN A 9 -6.97 -31.90 -3.58
C GLN A 9 -5.90 -30.86 -3.19
N GLU A 10 -4.77 -31.29 -2.64
CA GLU A 10 -3.64 -30.39 -2.32
C GLU A 10 -3.04 -29.77 -3.60
N GLN A 11 -2.97 -30.55 -4.68
CA GLN A 11 -2.51 -30.06 -5.98
C GLN A 11 -3.48 -29.01 -6.54
N GLU A 12 -4.79 -29.26 -6.51
CA GLU A 12 -5.82 -28.32 -6.95
C GLU A 12 -5.73 -26.99 -6.19
N LEU A 13 -5.64 -27.05 -4.85
CA LEU A 13 -5.46 -25.85 -4.02
C LEU A 13 -4.18 -25.10 -4.40
N GLY A 14 -3.08 -25.82 -4.61
CA GLY A 14 -1.80 -25.24 -5.03
C GLY A 14 -1.88 -24.53 -6.39
N ASP A 15 -2.58 -25.13 -7.36
CA ASP A 15 -2.77 -24.57 -8.71
C ASP A 15 -3.67 -23.33 -8.69
N LEU A 16 -4.77 -23.36 -7.95
CA LEU A 16 -5.66 -22.22 -7.75
C LEU A 16 -4.92 -21.05 -7.09
N TYR A 17 -4.13 -21.35 -6.05
CA TYR A 17 -3.37 -20.35 -5.33
C TYR A 17 -2.28 -19.73 -6.21
N ARG A 18 -1.51 -20.53 -6.95
CA ARG A 18 -0.52 -20.03 -7.92
C ARG A 18 -1.15 -19.19 -9.04
N SER A 19 -2.40 -19.46 -9.39
CA SER A 19 -3.17 -18.70 -10.37
C SER A 19 -3.82 -17.44 -9.82
N GLY A 20 -3.61 -17.11 -8.52
CA GLY A 20 -4.20 -15.94 -7.88
C GLY A 20 -5.71 -16.01 -7.62
N LYS A 21 -6.33 -17.19 -7.80
CA LYS A 21 -7.77 -17.39 -7.62
C LYS A 21 -8.13 -17.61 -6.15
N LEU A 22 -7.79 -16.65 -5.30
CA LEU A 22 -7.83 -16.78 -3.84
C LEU A 22 -9.24 -17.09 -3.29
N ASP A 23 -10.29 -16.51 -3.87
CA ASP A 23 -11.68 -16.83 -3.47
C ASP A 23 -12.02 -18.31 -3.74
N GLN A 24 -11.52 -18.86 -4.85
CA GLN A 24 -11.71 -20.28 -5.17
C GLN A 24 -10.90 -21.17 -4.22
N VAL A 25 -9.69 -20.76 -3.84
CA VAL A 25 -8.89 -21.44 -2.81
C VAL A 25 -9.65 -21.52 -1.50
N ILE A 26 -10.23 -20.41 -1.03
CA ILE A 26 -10.98 -20.35 0.23
C ILE A 26 -12.20 -21.29 0.17
N ASN A 27 -12.97 -21.24 -0.92
CA ASN A 27 -14.13 -22.10 -1.09
C ASN A 27 -13.76 -23.58 -1.12
N LYS A 28 -12.72 -23.97 -1.88
CA LYS A 28 -12.27 -25.36 -1.99
C LYS A 28 -11.64 -25.88 -0.70
N ALA A 29 -10.82 -25.07 -0.02
CA ALA A 29 -10.25 -25.47 1.25
C ALA A 29 -11.34 -25.73 2.30
N ASN A 30 -12.36 -24.87 2.37
CA ASN A 30 -13.51 -25.09 3.24
C ASN A 30 -14.33 -26.34 2.85
N GLU A 31 -14.49 -26.63 1.56
CA GLU A 31 -15.12 -27.86 1.08
C GLU A 31 -14.34 -29.10 1.55
N PHE A 32 -13.03 -29.13 1.35
CA PHE A 32 -12.17 -30.27 1.71
C PHE A 32 -12.08 -30.48 3.22
N LEU A 33 -12.08 -29.39 4.01
CA LEU A 33 -12.13 -29.45 5.46
C LEU A 33 -13.43 -30.06 6.01
N LYS A 34 -14.54 -30.11 5.24
CA LYS A 34 -15.74 -30.84 5.67
C LYS A 34 -15.51 -32.36 5.72
N SER A 35 -14.72 -32.87 4.78
CA SER A 35 -14.39 -34.31 4.71
C SER A 35 -13.16 -34.70 5.53
N ASP A 36 -12.19 -33.78 5.69
CA ASP A 36 -10.96 -34.00 6.44
C ASP A 36 -10.65 -32.77 7.33
N PRO A 37 -11.35 -32.62 8.47
CA PRO A 37 -11.28 -31.42 9.31
C PRO A 37 -9.93 -31.18 9.98
N GLU A 38 -9.11 -32.24 10.14
CA GLU A 38 -7.81 -32.18 10.82
C GLU A 38 -6.65 -31.95 9.85
N ASN A 39 -6.92 -31.76 8.56
CA ASN A 39 -5.89 -31.61 7.54
C ASN A 39 -5.13 -30.28 7.68
N LEU A 40 -3.88 -30.36 8.14
CA LEU A 40 -3.03 -29.20 8.36
C LEU A 40 -2.69 -28.45 7.07
N THR A 41 -2.64 -29.11 5.91
CA THR A 41 -2.38 -28.44 4.64
C THR A 41 -3.57 -27.56 4.24
N TYR A 42 -4.80 -28.06 4.39
CA TYR A 42 -6.01 -27.28 4.05
C TYR A 42 -6.18 -26.08 4.97
N HIS A 43 -5.96 -26.23 6.28
CA HIS A 43 -5.95 -25.10 7.21
C HIS A 43 -4.87 -24.08 6.85
N LEU A 44 -3.64 -24.52 6.54
CA LEU A 44 -2.57 -23.60 6.17
C LEU A 44 -2.94 -22.81 4.90
N VAL A 45 -3.41 -23.49 3.86
CA VAL A 45 -3.77 -22.84 2.60
C VAL A 45 -4.96 -21.89 2.78
N LEU A 46 -5.98 -22.29 3.54
CA LEU A 46 -7.13 -21.42 3.88
C LEU A 46 -6.66 -20.16 4.59
N GLY A 47 -5.85 -20.31 5.64
CA GLY A 47 -5.32 -19.19 6.41
C GLY A 47 -4.50 -18.23 5.55
N ARG A 48 -3.63 -18.76 4.68
CA ARG A 48 -2.83 -17.95 3.75
C ARG A 48 -3.69 -17.17 2.77
N ALA A 49 -4.66 -17.85 2.13
CA ALA A 49 -5.54 -17.21 1.16
C ALA A 49 -6.39 -16.11 1.82
N LEU A 50 -6.92 -16.35 3.03
CA LEU A 50 -7.63 -15.35 3.81
C LEU A 50 -6.75 -14.15 4.16
N THR A 51 -5.48 -14.35 4.54
CA THR A 51 -4.54 -13.24 4.76
C THR A 51 -4.31 -12.43 3.49
N ASP A 52 -4.09 -13.10 2.35
CA ASP A 52 -3.74 -12.43 1.08
C ASP A 52 -4.89 -11.61 0.50
N ILE A 53 -6.15 -11.97 0.77
CA ILE A 53 -7.32 -11.15 0.42
C ILE A 53 -7.66 -10.08 1.46
N GLY A 54 -6.93 -10.01 2.58
CA GLY A 54 -7.14 -9.03 3.64
C GLY A 54 -8.13 -9.43 4.74
N ASN A 55 -8.64 -10.67 4.73
CA ASN A 55 -9.53 -11.21 5.77
C ASN A 55 -8.73 -11.70 7.00
N TYR A 56 -7.95 -10.79 7.59
CA TYR A 56 -6.98 -11.11 8.64
C TYR A 56 -7.60 -11.79 9.86
N LYS A 57 -8.78 -11.37 10.28
CA LYS A 57 -9.47 -11.92 11.46
C LYS A 57 -9.87 -13.39 11.25
N GLU A 58 -10.42 -13.71 10.09
CA GLU A 58 -10.82 -15.08 9.75
C GLU A 58 -9.61 -15.99 9.50
N ALA A 59 -8.50 -15.43 9.01
CA ALA A 59 -7.26 -16.16 8.81
C ALA A 59 -6.64 -16.70 10.12
N ILE A 60 -6.86 -16.03 11.27
CA ILE A 60 -6.23 -16.41 12.55
C ILE A 60 -6.56 -17.85 12.95
N THR A 61 -7.84 -18.24 12.92
CA THR A 61 -8.30 -19.56 13.39
C THR A 61 -7.59 -20.73 12.69
N PRO A 62 -7.63 -20.85 11.34
CA PRO A 62 -6.94 -21.95 10.66
C PRO A 62 -5.40 -21.88 10.80
N LEU A 63 -4.81 -20.69 10.87
CA LEU A 63 -3.36 -20.58 11.09
C LEU A 63 -2.95 -21.01 12.52
N GLN A 64 -3.73 -20.66 13.54
CA GLN A 64 -3.52 -21.12 14.91
C GLN A 64 -3.66 -22.64 15.02
N PHE A 65 -4.65 -23.21 14.32
CA PHE A 65 -4.84 -24.65 14.27
C PHE A 65 -3.57 -25.38 13.81
N VAL A 66 -2.92 -24.90 12.74
CA VAL A 66 -1.65 -25.43 12.23
C VAL A 66 -0.51 -25.21 13.22
N ARG A 67 -0.38 -23.99 13.77
CA ARG A 67 0.68 -23.63 14.73
C ARG A 67 0.72 -24.57 15.95
N GLU A 68 -0.44 -24.99 16.41
CA GLU A 68 -0.60 -25.81 17.64
C GLU A 68 -0.38 -27.31 17.42
N ARG A 69 -0.55 -27.80 16.19
CA ARG A 69 -0.55 -29.23 15.86
C ARG A 69 0.60 -29.69 14.97
N ASP A 70 1.36 -28.75 14.42
CA ASP A 70 2.51 -29.04 13.57
C ASP A 70 3.85 -28.67 14.25
N SER A 71 4.93 -29.28 13.82
CA SER A 71 6.30 -28.90 14.20
C SER A 71 7.23 -28.76 12.99
N SER A 72 6.67 -28.81 11.78
CA SER A 72 7.39 -28.82 10.51
C SER A 72 7.37 -27.44 9.83
N TRP A 73 7.68 -27.42 8.54
CA TRP A 73 7.60 -26.24 7.69
C TRP A 73 6.20 -25.59 7.69
N LYS A 74 5.11 -26.35 7.91
CA LYS A 74 3.74 -25.78 7.92
C LYS A 74 3.56 -24.84 9.10
N LYS A 75 4.05 -25.20 10.30
CA LYS A 75 4.08 -24.31 11.47
C LYS A 75 4.84 -23.02 11.20
N ALA A 76 6.01 -23.10 10.56
CA ALA A 76 6.79 -21.90 10.24
C ALA A 76 6.00 -20.93 9.34
N TRP A 77 5.37 -21.42 8.27
CA TRP A 77 4.51 -20.58 7.44
C TRP A 77 3.28 -20.06 8.21
N ALA A 78 2.63 -20.89 9.02
CA ALA A 78 1.51 -20.44 9.84
C ALA A 78 1.90 -19.30 10.78
N LEU A 79 3.08 -19.38 11.42
CA LEU A 79 3.62 -18.31 12.27
C LEU A 79 3.92 -17.02 11.49
N GLY A 80 4.51 -17.12 10.29
CA GLY A 80 4.75 -15.96 9.44
C GLY A 80 3.46 -15.22 9.07
N TYR A 81 2.45 -15.96 8.63
CA TYR A 81 1.14 -15.39 8.27
C TYR A 81 0.37 -14.87 9.48
N LEU A 82 0.44 -15.55 10.63
CA LEU A 82 -0.09 -15.02 11.91
C LEU A 82 0.54 -13.68 12.26
N GLY A 83 1.86 -13.54 12.09
CA GLY A 83 2.57 -12.28 12.28
C GLY A 83 1.96 -11.15 11.45
N THR A 84 1.71 -11.40 10.17
CA THR A 84 1.08 -10.42 9.28
C THR A 84 -0.35 -10.09 9.69
N CYS A 85 -1.17 -11.10 10.02
CA CYS A 85 -2.54 -10.88 10.46
C CYS A 85 -2.60 -10.06 11.75
N TYR A 86 -1.76 -10.38 12.74
CA TYR A 86 -1.71 -9.62 13.99
C TYR A 86 -1.25 -8.19 13.78
N TYR A 87 -0.28 -7.94 12.90
CA TYR A 87 0.13 -6.59 12.53
C TYR A 87 -1.03 -5.79 11.95
N MET A 88 -1.75 -6.37 10.99
CA MET A 88 -2.87 -5.72 10.33
C MET A 88 -4.09 -5.52 11.26
N LEU A 89 -4.20 -6.32 12.31
CA LEU A 89 -5.17 -6.16 13.39
C LEU A 89 -4.65 -5.27 14.54
N SER A 90 -3.48 -4.65 14.39
CA SER A 90 -2.81 -3.79 15.39
C SER A 90 -2.44 -4.48 16.72
N ASP A 91 -2.32 -5.81 16.73
CA ASP A 91 -1.76 -6.59 17.85
C ASP A 91 -0.26 -6.78 17.63
N TYR A 92 0.50 -5.70 17.87
CA TYR A 92 1.91 -5.64 17.48
C TYR A 92 2.78 -6.61 18.29
N GLU A 93 2.44 -6.85 19.55
CA GLU A 93 3.16 -7.79 20.41
C GLU A 93 3.03 -9.23 19.91
N LYS A 94 1.80 -9.68 19.59
CA LYS A 94 1.63 -11.03 19.01
C LYS A 94 2.21 -11.13 17.61
N SER A 95 2.18 -10.05 16.84
CA SER A 95 2.81 -10.01 15.53
C SER A 95 4.30 -10.29 15.63
N GLU A 96 5.03 -9.49 16.43
CA GLU A 96 6.45 -9.65 16.63
C GLU A 96 6.79 -11.03 17.20
N SER A 97 6.05 -11.48 18.22
CA SER A 97 6.24 -12.79 18.85
C SER A 97 6.11 -13.94 17.84
N ALA A 98 5.09 -13.92 16.98
CA ALA A 98 4.87 -14.95 15.97
C ALA A 98 5.98 -14.94 14.90
N LEU A 99 6.39 -13.76 14.44
CA LEU A 99 7.47 -13.63 13.45
C LEU A 99 8.82 -14.11 14.00
N ARG A 100 9.17 -13.72 15.23
CA ARG A 100 10.40 -14.21 15.90
C ARG A 100 10.35 -15.71 16.12
N SER A 101 9.21 -16.24 16.55
CA SER A 101 9.02 -17.70 16.69
C SER A 101 9.21 -18.45 15.37
N CYS A 102 8.80 -17.89 14.23
CA CYS A 102 9.06 -18.47 12.91
C CYS A 102 10.56 -18.52 12.60
N ILE A 103 11.27 -17.42 12.86
CA ILE A 103 12.72 -17.30 12.63
C ILE A 103 13.48 -18.28 13.53
N ASP A 104 13.13 -18.35 14.81
CA ASP A 104 13.78 -19.23 15.79
C ASP A 104 13.54 -20.71 15.47
N LEU A 105 12.33 -21.05 14.99
CA LEU A 105 12.00 -22.41 14.53
C LEU A 105 12.87 -22.82 13.33
N ASN A 106 13.23 -21.87 12.47
CA ASN A 106 14.12 -22.04 11.31
C ASN A 106 13.83 -23.31 10.47
N ALA A 107 12.54 -23.67 10.31
CA ALA A 107 12.17 -24.93 9.66
C ALA A 107 12.43 -24.91 8.14
N THR A 108 12.38 -23.73 7.50
CA THR A 108 12.75 -23.55 6.09
C THR A 108 13.33 -22.16 5.86
N GLU A 109 14.29 -22.04 4.94
CA GLU A 109 14.89 -20.75 4.57
C GLU A 109 13.86 -19.73 4.06
N ASN A 110 12.87 -20.17 3.28
CA ASN A 110 11.86 -19.29 2.71
C ASN A 110 10.93 -18.68 3.77
N ALA A 111 10.45 -19.49 4.73
CA ALA A 111 9.61 -18.98 5.82
C ALA A 111 10.40 -18.04 6.74
N THR A 112 11.66 -18.39 7.06
CA THR A 112 12.56 -17.52 7.84
C THR A 112 12.77 -16.18 7.13
N LYS A 113 13.10 -16.18 5.83
CA LYS A 113 13.26 -14.94 5.04
C LYS A 113 11.98 -14.12 4.98
N PHE A 114 10.81 -14.76 4.82
CA PHE A 114 9.53 -14.08 4.85
C PHE A 114 9.34 -13.34 6.18
N SER A 115 9.51 -14.03 7.31
CA SER A 115 9.33 -13.42 8.64
C SER A 115 10.38 -12.36 8.97
N SER A 116 11.64 -12.54 8.55
CA SER A 116 12.68 -11.51 8.71
C SER A 116 12.35 -10.25 7.90
N ARG A 117 11.82 -10.41 6.68
CA ARG A 117 11.34 -9.26 5.88
C ARG A 117 10.15 -8.58 6.53
N SER A 118 9.21 -9.33 7.10
CA SER A 118 8.09 -8.75 7.84
C SER A 118 8.56 -7.97 9.07
N ILE A 119 9.49 -8.51 9.87
CA ILE A 119 10.12 -7.78 10.99
C ILE A 119 10.73 -6.46 10.51
N ALA A 120 11.49 -6.52 9.41
CA ALA A 120 12.10 -5.35 8.82
C ALA A 120 11.02 -4.35 8.39
N ILE A 121 10.00 -4.75 7.63
CA ILE A 121 8.94 -3.86 7.13
C ILE A 121 8.13 -3.23 8.29
N PHE A 122 7.76 -4.03 9.29
CA PHE A 122 6.97 -3.60 10.46
C PHE A 122 7.80 -2.85 11.50
N ARG A 123 9.11 -2.77 11.31
CA ARG A 123 10.06 -2.03 12.16
C ARG A 123 10.15 -2.59 13.59
N TYR A 124 10.17 -3.91 13.71
CA TYR A 124 10.45 -4.60 14.99
C TYR A 124 11.95 -4.73 15.31
N ASP A 125 12.82 -4.12 14.51
CA ASP A 125 14.26 -4.11 14.77
C ASP A 125 14.62 -3.20 15.94
N GLU A 126 15.70 -3.53 16.65
CA GLU A 126 16.16 -2.77 17.83
C GLU A 126 16.41 -1.27 17.54
N PHE A 127 16.69 -0.90 16.28
CA PHE A 127 16.86 0.49 15.87
C PHE A 127 15.61 1.37 16.15
N PHE A 128 14.40 0.79 16.08
CA PHE A 128 13.14 1.52 16.27
C PHE A 128 12.66 1.53 17.73
N LYS A 129 13.27 0.73 18.60
CA LYS A 129 12.84 0.54 19.99
C LYS A 129 12.92 1.81 20.83
N SER A 130 13.84 2.72 20.51
CA SER A 130 13.98 4.01 21.17
C SER A 130 13.13 5.12 20.56
N TRP A 131 12.39 4.85 19.48
CA TRP A 131 11.58 5.86 18.81
C TRP A 131 10.37 6.20 19.68
N THR A 132 10.01 7.48 19.71
CA THR A 132 8.84 7.93 20.46
C THR A 132 7.58 7.60 19.68
N ILE A 133 6.65 6.88 20.30
CA ILE A 133 5.36 6.56 19.70
C ILE A 133 4.27 7.50 20.24
N LYS A 134 3.49 8.09 19.33
CA LYS A 134 2.27 8.84 19.65
C LYS A 134 1.16 8.44 18.69
N GLU A 135 -0.08 8.44 19.16
CA GLU A 135 -1.23 8.10 18.33
C GLU A 135 -2.22 9.24 18.28
N SER A 136 -2.72 9.51 17.08
CA SER A 136 -3.95 10.27 16.84
C SER A 136 -5.11 9.30 16.58
N LYS A 137 -6.23 9.83 16.08
CA LYS A 137 -7.40 9.03 15.72
C LYS A 137 -7.07 8.06 14.57
N ASN A 138 -6.39 8.53 13.52
CA ASN A 138 -6.18 7.76 12.30
C ASN A 138 -4.73 7.28 12.10
N ILE A 139 -3.77 7.82 12.85
CA ILE A 139 -2.34 7.61 12.59
C ILE A 139 -1.62 7.23 13.89
N ARG A 140 -0.71 6.26 13.77
CA ARG A 140 0.27 5.86 14.78
C ARG A 140 1.65 6.32 14.34
N PHE A 141 2.15 7.37 14.97
CA PHE A 141 3.41 7.99 14.63
C PHE A 141 4.57 7.38 15.39
N HIS A 142 5.69 7.24 14.70
CA HIS A 142 6.98 6.81 15.25
C HIS A 142 8.00 7.89 14.95
N PHE A 143 8.53 8.55 15.96
CA PHE A 143 9.49 9.65 15.81
C PHE A 143 10.90 9.21 16.16
N GLN A 144 11.83 9.37 15.20
CA GLN A 144 13.25 9.07 15.40
C GLN A 144 13.88 9.95 16.47
N ASN A 145 13.71 11.27 16.31
CA ASN A 145 14.21 12.28 17.21
C ASN A 145 13.44 13.57 16.94
N MET A 146 12.56 13.95 17.86
CA MET A 146 11.75 15.17 17.78
C MET A 146 11.30 15.51 19.21
N ASN A 147 11.27 16.81 19.55
CA ASN A 147 10.87 17.20 20.91
C ASN A 147 9.34 17.15 21.07
N GLU A 148 8.85 17.18 22.31
CA GLU A 148 7.42 16.97 22.58
C GLU A 148 6.50 18.05 22.01
N GLU A 149 6.96 19.30 21.89
CA GLU A 149 6.17 20.39 21.32
C GLU A 149 6.07 20.27 19.79
N GLU A 150 7.18 19.97 19.13
CA GLU A 150 7.21 19.68 17.68
C GLU A 150 6.34 18.46 17.34
N ILE A 151 6.37 17.41 18.17
CA ILE A 151 5.55 16.22 17.98
C ILE A 151 4.06 16.58 18.00
N LYS A 152 3.60 17.39 18.95
CA LYS A 152 2.18 17.79 19.04
C LYS A 152 1.72 18.49 17.76
N GLN A 153 2.50 19.47 17.30
CA GLN A 153 2.21 20.21 16.07
C GLN A 153 2.22 19.29 14.85
N TYR A 154 3.20 18.39 14.76
CA TYR A 154 3.31 17.44 13.65
C TYR A 154 2.11 16.48 13.59
N VAL A 155 1.72 15.94 14.74
CA VAL A 155 0.56 15.04 14.88
C VAL A 155 -0.72 15.76 14.46
N GLU A 156 -0.94 16.99 14.93
CA GLU A 156 -2.13 17.77 14.58
C GLU A 156 -2.20 18.08 13.08
N LEU A 157 -1.10 18.56 12.49
CA LEU A 157 -1.03 18.87 11.05
C LEU A 157 -1.32 17.62 10.20
N ARG A 158 -0.70 16.48 10.51
CA ARG A 158 -0.88 15.25 9.74
C ARG A 158 -2.25 14.60 9.93
N GLU A 159 -2.84 14.72 11.12
CA GLU A 159 -4.20 14.28 11.36
C GLU A 159 -5.22 15.15 10.59
N ASN A 160 -5.02 16.47 10.54
CA ASN A 160 -5.84 17.36 9.72
C ASN A 160 -5.69 17.02 8.24
N ALA A 161 -4.46 16.84 7.76
CA ALA A 161 -4.19 16.42 6.39
C ALA A 161 -4.91 15.12 6.03
N PHE A 162 -4.84 14.11 6.90
CA PHE A 162 -5.57 12.85 6.73
C PHE A 162 -7.08 13.09 6.60
N ASN A 163 -7.67 13.89 7.48
CA ASN A 163 -9.12 14.14 7.49
C ASN A 163 -9.57 14.88 6.22
N GLU A 164 -8.82 15.89 5.78
CA GLU A 164 -9.09 16.62 4.53
C GLU A 164 -9.04 15.70 3.31
N ILE A 165 -8.00 14.88 3.20
CA ILE A 165 -7.86 13.92 2.10
C ILE A 165 -8.99 12.89 2.14
N ASN A 166 -9.27 12.35 3.32
CA ASN A 166 -10.27 11.28 3.45
C ASN A 166 -11.71 11.79 3.30
N GLN A 167 -11.97 13.09 3.44
CA GLN A 167 -13.25 13.68 3.05
C GLN A 167 -13.53 13.49 1.55
N PHE A 168 -12.49 13.49 0.72
CA PHE A 168 -12.61 13.20 -0.70
C PHE A 168 -12.74 11.69 -0.97
N PHE A 169 -11.86 10.86 -0.41
CA PHE A 169 -11.83 9.43 -0.76
C PHE A 169 -12.78 8.53 0.04
N GLU A 170 -13.33 9.00 1.16
CA GLU A 170 -14.27 8.26 2.02
C GLU A 170 -13.79 6.83 2.35
N SER A 171 -12.49 6.68 2.54
CA SER A 171 -11.86 5.37 2.67
C SER A 171 -11.97 4.84 4.09
N THR A 172 -12.15 3.53 4.19
CA THR A 172 -12.09 2.79 5.45
C THR A 172 -10.81 1.96 5.47
N LEU A 173 -9.82 2.42 6.22
CA LEU A 173 -8.54 1.71 6.36
C LEU A 173 -8.69 0.53 7.33
N PRO A 174 -7.94 -0.57 7.12
CA PRO A 174 -8.00 -1.76 7.98
C PRO A 174 -7.42 -1.52 9.38
N LYS A 175 -6.55 -0.51 9.52
CA LYS A 175 -5.94 -0.06 10.78
C LYS A 175 -5.47 1.39 10.66
N LYS A 176 -5.02 1.97 11.77
CA LYS A 176 -4.29 3.24 11.76
C LYS A 176 -3.03 3.15 10.89
N VAL A 177 -2.66 4.25 10.25
CA VAL A 177 -1.42 4.35 9.47
C VAL A 177 -0.21 4.34 10.42
N ASP A 178 0.73 3.42 10.23
CA ASP A 178 2.03 3.46 10.90
C ASP A 178 2.95 4.44 10.15
N PHE A 179 3.13 5.63 10.73
CA PHE A 179 3.83 6.75 10.12
C PHE A 179 5.19 6.96 10.78
N PHE A 180 6.25 6.56 10.08
CA PHE A 180 7.64 6.69 10.54
C PHE A 180 8.22 8.05 10.13
N VAL A 181 8.44 8.91 11.12
CA VAL A 181 8.96 10.27 10.97
C VAL A 181 10.47 10.28 11.21
N TRP A 182 11.22 10.41 10.13
CA TRP A 182 12.67 10.40 10.14
C TRP A 182 13.25 11.81 10.29
N ASN A 183 14.27 11.92 11.12
CA ASN A 183 15.10 13.13 11.24
C ASN A 183 16.40 13.00 10.43
N SER A 184 16.93 11.78 10.26
CA SER A 184 18.19 11.50 9.57
C SER A 184 17.96 10.76 8.25
N ARG A 185 18.30 11.41 7.13
CA ARG A 185 18.28 10.77 5.79
C ARG A 185 19.35 9.69 5.65
N ASP A 186 20.49 9.87 6.30
CA ASP A 186 21.59 8.89 6.28
C ASP A 186 21.21 7.61 7.02
N ASP A 187 20.54 7.73 8.17
CA ASP A 187 20.00 6.55 8.86
C ASP A 187 18.95 5.86 8.03
N ALA A 188 18.03 6.61 7.42
CA ALA A 188 17.02 6.05 6.54
C ALA A 188 17.65 5.27 5.38
N LYS A 189 18.66 5.84 4.70
CA LYS A 189 19.35 5.16 3.60
C LYS A 189 20.07 3.89 4.06
N ARG A 190 20.68 3.92 5.26
CA ARG A 190 21.37 2.77 5.84
C ARG A 190 20.40 1.64 6.25
N ILE A 191 19.25 1.99 6.84
CA ILE A 191 18.31 1.02 7.41
C ILE A 191 17.28 0.53 6.39
N LEU A 192 16.78 1.43 5.54
CA LEU A 192 15.73 1.14 4.57
C LEU A 192 16.28 0.72 3.20
N HIS A 193 17.54 1.03 2.91
CA HIS A 193 18.13 0.89 1.58
C HIS A 193 17.33 1.59 0.47
N ASN A 194 16.59 2.65 0.85
CA ASN A 194 15.73 3.44 -0.02
C ASN A 194 15.75 4.92 0.41
N ASP A 195 15.39 5.81 -0.51
CA ASP A 195 15.16 7.22 -0.19
C ASP A 195 13.85 7.40 0.61
N LEU A 196 13.76 8.49 1.38
CA LEU A 196 12.57 8.82 2.18
C LEU A 196 11.49 9.49 1.34
N GLY A 197 10.21 9.29 1.73
CA GLY A 197 9.04 9.67 0.95
C GLY A 197 8.53 8.48 0.17
N PHE A 198 8.05 7.47 0.90
CA PHE A 198 7.34 6.35 0.31
C PHE A 198 6.28 5.82 1.25
N ALA A 199 5.27 5.19 0.65
CA ALA A 199 4.23 4.46 1.34
C ALA A 199 4.22 2.98 0.92
N ASN A 200 3.78 2.12 1.85
CA ASN A 200 3.23 0.80 1.54
C ASN A 200 1.72 0.85 1.87
N PRO A 201 0.87 1.17 0.88
CA PRO A 201 -0.56 1.35 1.10
C PRO A 201 -1.24 0.12 1.70
N THR A 202 -0.91 -1.08 1.20
CA THR A 202 -1.54 -2.34 1.63
C THR A 202 -1.29 -2.68 3.10
N LEU A 203 -0.20 -2.16 3.68
CA LEU A 203 0.16 -2.35 5.09
C LEU A 203 -0.11 -1.09 5.93
N CYS A 204 -0.64 -0.03 5.32
CA CYS A 204 -0.80 1.28 5.94
C CYS A 204 0.50 1.83 6.56
N ILE A 205 1.64 1.68 5.88
CA ILE A 205 2.95 2.16 6.37
C ILE A 205 3.41 3.35 5.55
N ILE A 206 3.93 4.39 6.21
CA ILE A 206 4.58 5.54 5.56
C ILE A 206 5.94 5.78 6.18
N HIS A 207 6.94 6.06 5.33
CA HIS A 207 8.24 6.56 5.74
C HIS A 207 8.46 7.96 5.16
N SER A 208 8.55 8.95 6.04
CA SER A 208 8.64 10.34 5.64
C SER A 208 9.75 11.08 6.37
N TYR A 209 10.46 11.95 5.66
CA TYR A 209 11.33 12.94 6.30
C TYR A 209 10.46 14.03 6.92
N PHE A 210 10.77 14.49 8.13
CA PHE A 210 9.89 15.41 8.86
C PHE A 210 9.51 16.71 8.13
N LYS A 211 10.29 17.16 7.13
CA LYS A 211 9.96 18.34 6.30
C LYS A 211 9.29 18.03 4.96
N GLN A 212 8.83 16.80 4.73
CA GLN A 212 8.09 16.47 3.51
C GLN A 212 6.68 17.08 3.52
N THR A 213 6.05 17.05 2.34
CA THR A 213 4.66 17.47 2.16
C THR A 213 3.73 16.68 3.09
N GLU A 214 2.59 17.27 3.37
CA GLU A 214 1.70 16.76 4.42
C GLU A 214 0.86 15.60 3.90
N GLY A 215 0.35 15.76 2.69
CA GLY A 215 -0.66 14.87 2.14
C GLY A 215 -0.19 13.82 1.15
N HIS A 216 1.01 13.92 0.58
CA HIS A 216 1.39 13.09 -0.59
C HIS A 216 1.36 11.59 -0.28
N GLU A 217 2.14 11.15 0.72
CA GLU A 217 2.17 9.73 1.11
C GLU A 217 0.86 9.28 1.76
N LEU A 218 0.18 10.17 2.49
CA LEU A 218 -1.14 9.90 3.06
C LEU A 218 -2.16 9.60 1.95
N THR A 219 -2.10 10.34 0.84
CA THR A 219 -2.98 10.13 -0.31
C THR A 219 -2.77 8.76 -0.93
N HIS A 220 -1.53 8.29 -1.07
CA HIS A 220 -1.25 6.93 -1.55
C HIS A 220 -1.89 5.86 -0.66
N VAL A 221 -1.84 6.02 0.67
CA VAL A 221 -2.46 5.07 1.60
C VAL A 221 -3.99 5.18 1.57
N ILE A 222 -4.54 6.39 1.69
CA ILE A 222 -5.98 6.63 1.78
C ILE A 222 -6.67 6.19 0.49
N SER A 223 -6.22 6.70 -0.67
CA SER A 223 -6.83 6.39 -1.97
C SER A 223 -6.79 4.90 -2.32
N ASN A 224 -5.85 4.13 -1.75
CA ASN A 224 -5.79 2.68 -1.94
C ASN A 224 -7.00 1.93 -1.34
N TYR A 225 -7.72 2.55 -0.40
CA TYR A 225 -8.89 1.96 0.26
C TYR A 225 -10.20 2.67 -0.09
N THR A 226 -10.21 3.51 -1.14
CA THR A 226 -11.43 4.17 -1.63
C THR A 226 -12.33 3.20 -2.40
N SER A 227 -11.73 2.31 -3.20
CA SER A 227 -12.41 1.32 -4.00
C SER A 227 -11.44 0.23 -4.45
N ALA A 228 -11.96 -0.87 -5.02
CA ALA A 228 -11.11 -1.87 -5.65
C ALA A 228 -10.44 -1.29 -6.90
N ILE A 229 -9.14 -1.03 -6.82
CA ILE A 229 -8.34 -0.51 -7.94
C ILE A 229 -7.88 -1.71 -8.78
N ALA A 230 -8.35 -1.77 -10.02
CA ALA A 230 -7.97 -2.77 -11.00
C ALA A 230 -6.60 -2.46 -11.62
N GLU A 231 -6.36 -1.19 -11.98
CA GLU A 231 -5.10 -0.79 -12.63
C GLU A 231 -4.68 0.62 -12.22
N LYS A 232 -3.38 0.80 -11.93
CA LYS A 232 -2.76 2.09 -11.60
C LYS A 232 -1.84 2.53 -12.73
N THR A 233 -1.92 3.79 -13.11
CA THR A 233 -0.93 4.42 -14.00
C THR A 233 -0.08 5.39 -13.19
N ASN A 234 1.21 5.50 -13.53
CA ASN A 234 2.10 6.38 -12.79
C ASN A 234 1.63 7.85 -12.85
N PHE A 235 1.15 8.30 -14.00
CA PHE A 235 0.63 9.65 -14.17
C PHE A 235 -0.55 9.94 -13.22
N ILE A 236 -1.56 9.08 -13.16
CA ILE A 236 -2.75 9.36 -12.34
C ILE A 236 -2.49 9.09 -10.87
N ASN A 237 -1.74 8.04 -10.52
CA ASN A 237 -1.42 7.73 -9.13
C ASN A 237 -0.57 8.85 -8.49
N GLU A 238 0.52 9.26 -9.14
CA GLU A 238 1.35 10.37 -8.64
C GLU A 238 0.63 11.72 -8.75
N GLY A 239 -0.12 11.94 -9.84
CA GLY A 239 -0.92 13.15 -10.01
C GLY A 239 -1.95 13.32 -8.90
N THR A 240 -2.59 12.24 -8.48
CA THR A 240 -3.52 12.25 -7.36
C THR A 240 -2.80 12.58 -6.06
N ALA A 241 -1.68 11.92 -5.76
CA ALA A 241 -0.90 12.24 -4.57
C ALA A 241 -0.38 13.69 -4.55
N VAL A 242 0.03 14.24 -5.69
CA VAL A 242 0.42 15.65 -5.81
C VAL A 242 -0.78 16.59 -5.69
N CYS A 243 -1.93 16.27 -6.29
CA CYS A 243 -3.15 17.08 -6.18
C CYS A 243 -3.54 17.31 -4.71
N PHE A 244 -3.44 16.25 -3.90
CA PHE A 244 -3.79 16.23 -2.48
C PHE A 244 -2.58 16.41 -1.54
N ASP A 245 -1.41 16.86 -2.03
CA ASP A 245 -0.20 16.97 -1.21
C ASP A 245 -0.17 18.14 -0.22
N GLN A 246 -1.11 19.08 -0.35
CA GLN A 246 -1.26 20.28 0.46
C GLN A 246 -0.03 21.21 0.43
N SER A 247 0.76 21.16 -0.64
CA SER A 247 2.01 21.93 -0.78
C SER A 247 1.80 23.39 -1.21
N GLY A 248 0.62 23.76 -1.71
CA GLY A 248 0.31 25.11 -2.19
C GLY A 248 1.14 25.56 -3.41
N GLN A 249 1.78 24.64 -4.12
CA GLN A 249 2.68 24.98 -5.24
C GLN A 249 1.92 25.49 -6.47
N ASP A 250 2.48 26.50 -7.13
CA ASP A 250 2.03 26.96 -8.46
C ASP A 250 2.52 25.99 -9.55
N ARG A 251 1.73 24.92 -9.75
CA ARG A 251 2.04 23.84 -10.69
C ARG A 251 2.07 24.34 -12.14
N LEU A 252 1.14 25.23 -12.52
CA LEU A 252 1.09 25.78 -13.88
C LEU A 252 2.36 26.55 -14.23
N LYS A 253 2.84 27.41 -13.33
CA LYS A 253 4.10 28.13 -13.51
C LYS A 253 5.29 27.19 -13.64
N ARG A 254 5.37 26.14 -12.83
CA ARG A 254 6.44 25.12 -12.92
C ARG A 254 6.45 24.43 -14.28
N ILE A 255 5.28 24.00 -14.77
CA ILE A 255 5.14 23.35 -16.09
C ILE A 255 5.61 24.29 -17.20
N LYS A 256 5.11 25.53 -17.23
CA LYS A 256 5.49 26.51 -18.27
C LYS A 256 6.98 26.85 -18.27
N ASN A 257 7.57 26.99 -17.08
CA ASN A 257 9.01 27.21 -16.97
C ASN A 257 9.82 26.03 -17.52
N TRP A 258 9.40 24.80 -17.21
CA TRP A 258 10.06 23.59 -17.71
C TRP A 258 9.94 23.46 -19.23
N ILE A 259 8.74 23.67 -19.80
CA ILE A 259 8.51 23.68 -21.24
C ILE A 259 9.44 24.69 -21.93
N LYS A 260 9.50 25.92 -21.41
CA LYS A 260 10.37 26.97 -21.95
C LYS A 260 11.86 26.63 -21.86
N ALA A 261 12.29 25.97 -20.78
CA ALA A 261 13.68 25.60 -20.59
C ALA A 261 14.13 24.43 -21.49
N ASN A 262 13.20 23.55 -21.88
CA ASN A 262 13.50 22.33 -22.65
C ASN A 262 13.03 22.40 -24.11
N ASP A 263 12.31 23.45 -24.51
CA ASP A 263 11.70 23.63 -25.85
C ASP A 263 10.86 22.41 -26.29
N GLN A 264 10.12 21.84 -25.34
CA GLN A 264 9.35 20.62 -25.54
C GLN A 264 7.86 20.86 -25.30
N LYS A 265 7.02 20.47 -26.29
CA LYS A 265 5.56 20.43 -26.12
C LYS A 265 5.13 19.15 -25.41
N ILE A 266 4.10 19.26 -24.61
CA ILE A 266 3.52 18.17 -23.83
C ILE A 266 2.26 17.64 -24.52
N GLU A 267 2.21 16.33 -24.70
CA GLU A 267 1.02 15.57 -25.11
C GLU A 267 0.58 14.67 -23.94
N ILE A 268 -0.58 14.95 -23.36
CA ILE A 268 -1.04 14.30 -22.13
C ILE A 268 -1.18 12.79 -22.29
N LYS A 269 -1.62 12.34 -23.46
CA LYS A 269 -1.78 10.91 -23.74
C LYS A 269 -0.45 10.15 -23.62
N ASP A 270 0.66 10.77 -24.02
CA ASP A 270 1.99 10.17 -23.96
C ASP A 270 2.45 10.04 -22.50
N TYR A 271 2.39 11.13 -21.74
CA TYR A 271 2.71 11.14 -20.30
C TYR A 271 1.82 10.19 -19.48
N TRP A 272 0.55 10.06 -19.85
CA TRP A 272 -0.36 9.16 -19.16
C TRP A 272 0.05 7.69 -19.34
N LYS A 273 0.36 7.29 -20.58
CA LYS A 273 0.75 5.91 -20.90
C LYS A 273 2.17 5.57 -20.48
N ASN A 274 3.08 6.52 -20.64
CA ASN A 274 4.52 6.33 -20.51
C ASN A 274 5.10 7.09 -19.30
N GLY A 275 4.29 7.39 -18.28
CA GLY A 275 4.68 8.27 -17.16
C GLY A 275 6.00 7.90 -16.47
N LYS A 276 6.35 6.61 -16.43
CA LYS A 276 7.60 6.10 -15.85
C LYS A 276 8.87 6.51 -16.62
N GLU A 277 8.73 6.94 -17.87
CA GLU A 277 9.84 7.37 -18.73
C GLU A 277 10.20 8.85 -18.50
N TYR A 278 9.35 9.61 -17.79
CA TYR A 278 9.57 11.03 -17.54
C TYR A 278 10.10 11.30 -16.13
N SER A 279 10.92 12.34 -16.03
CA SER A 279 11.38 12.82 -14.73
C SER A 279 10.22 13.37 -13.89
N TYR A 280 10.29 13.17 -12.57
CA TYR A 280 9.33 13.74 -11.62
C TYR A 280 9.39 15.27 -11.52
N GLU A 281 10.42 15.91 -12.06
CA GLU A 281 10.48 17.37 -12.18
C GLU A 281 9.28 17.92 -12.97
N ILE A 282 8.92 17.25 -14.07
CA ILE A 282 7.79 17.62 -14.92
C ILE A 282 6.55 16.79 -14.65
N LEU A 283 6.69 15.48 -14.42
CA LEU A 283 5.54 14.59 -14.26
C LEU A 283 4.65 15.03 -13.08
N TYR A 284 5.26 15.35 -11.93
CA TYR A 284 4.50 15.70 -10.72
C TYR A 284 3.64 16.96 -10.88
N PRO A 285 4.19 18.14 -11.25
CA PRO A 285 3.35 19.31 -11.41
C PRO A 285 2.33 19.14 -12.55
N LEU A 286 2.71 18.46 -13.65
CA LEU A 286 1.81 18.20 -14.77
C LEU A 286 0.61 17.34 -14.36
N ALA A 287 0.89 16.18 -13.78
CA ALA A 287 -0.12 15.22 -13.36
C ALA A 287 -0.99 15.76 -12.23
N GLY A 288 -0.39 16.47 -11.26
CA GLY A 288 -1.11 17.10 -10.16
C GLY A 288 -2.10 18.16 -10.64
N LEU A 289 -1.68 19.03 -11.57
CA LEU A 289 -2.57 20.03 -12.16
C LEU A 289 -3.66 19.37 -13.02
N PHE A 290 -3.30 18.34 -13.80
CA PHE A 290 -4.26 17.62 -14.62
C PHE A 290 -5.36 16.96 -13.79
N VAL A 291 -5.00 16.24 -12.72
CA VAL A 291 -5.96 15.59 -11.81
C VAL A 291 -6.83 16.63 -11.12
N GLN A 292 -6.24 17.71 -10.62
CA GLN A 292 -6.99 18.80 -10.00
C GLN A 292 -8.08 19.33 -10.92
N GLU A 293 -7.73 19.71 -12.15
CA GLU A 293 -8.69 20.29 -13.09
C GLU A 293 -9.71 19.28 -13.61
N LEU A 294 -9.33 18.00 -13.71
CA LEU A 294 -10.24 16.93 -14.05
C LEU A 294 -11.33 16.77 -12.97
N ILE A 295 -10.93 16.82 -11.69
CA ILE A 295 -11.86 16.79 -10.55
C ILE A 295 -12.74 18.04 -10.54
N GLU A 296 -12.16 19.23 -10.73
CA GLU A 296 -12.91 20.50 -10.76
C GLU A 296 -13.95 20.53 -11.88
N LYS A 297 -13.63 19.95 -13.06
CA LYS A 297 -14.54 19.94 -14.22
C LYS A 297 -15.65 18.90 -14.11
N TYR A 298 -15.35 17.72 -13.57
CA TYR A 298 -16.24 16.56 -13.66
C TYR A 298 -16.78 16.04 -12.32
N GLY A 299 -16.28 16.56 -11.20
CA GLY A 299 -16.72 16.20 -9.86
C GLY A 299 -16.06 14.94 -9.31
N LYS A 300 -16.24 14.77 -7.99
CA LYS A 300 -15.67 13.68 -7.17
C LYS A 300 -16.13 12.31 -7.64
N GLU A 301 -17.42 12.12 -7.85
CA GLU A 301 -18.03 10.81 -8.11
C GLU A 301 -17.52 10.23 -9.44
N LYS A 302 -17.46 11.05 -10.48
CA LYS A 302 -16.96 10.64 -11.80
C LYS A 302 -15.45 10.36 -11.77
N PHE A 303 -14.69 11.14 -10.99
CA PHE A 303 -13.27 10.86 -10.77
C PHE A 303 -13.05 9.53 -10.03
N LEU A 304 -13.79 9.25 -8.96
CA LEU A 304 -13.64 8.00 -8.21
C LEU A 304 -14.05 6.76 -9.02
N GLU A 305 -15.04 6.89 -9.92
CA GLU A 305 -15.37 5.81 -10.86
C GLU A 305 -14.21 5.53 -11.83
N PHE A 306 -13.63 6.59 -12.39
CA PHE A 306 -12.43 6.48 -13.22
C PHE A 306 -11.22 5.94 -12.44
N PHE A 307 -11.01 6.37 -11.20
CA PHE A 307 -9.82 6.04 -10.41
C PHE A 307 -9.64 4.54 -10.12
N LYS A 308 -10.71 3.74 -10.24
CA LYS A 308 -10.67 2.27 -10.17
C LYS A 308 -9.80 1.65 -11.26
N ASP A 309 -9.77 2.24 -12.45
CA ASP A 309 -8.90 1.86 -13.55
C ASP A 309 -8.32 3.12 -14.18
N GLN A 310 -7.09 3.41 -13.80
CA GLN A 310 -6.43 4.67 -14.12
C GLN A 310 -5.89 4.72 -15.56
N THR A 311 -6.22 3.75 -16.42
CA THR A 311 -5.77 3.73 -17.82
C THR A 311 -6.41 4.86 -18.63
N TYR A 312 -5.70 5.28 -19.68
CA TYR A 312 -6.22 6.27 -20.61
C TYR A 312 -7.48 5.76 -21.32
N GLU A 313 -7.49 4.49 -21.68
CA GLU A 313 -8.61 3.80 -22.32
C GLU A 313 -9.85 3.80 -21.42
N ASN A 314 -9.72 3.47 -20.13
CA ASN A 314 -10.85 3.54 -19.21
C ASN A 314 -11.34 4.99 -19.02
N ALA A 315 -10.43 5.97 -18.96
CA ALA A 315 -10.84 7.38 -18.92
C ALA A 315 -11.72 7.74 -20.13
N GLN A 316 -11.42 7.25 -21.34
CA GLN A 316 -12.26 7.49 -22.50
C GLN A 316 -13.66 6.88 -22.37
N LEU A 317 -13.79 5.75 -21.68
CA LEU A 317 -15.09 5.13 -21.39
C LEU A 317 -15.88 5.95 -20.37
N VAL A 318 -15.24 6.38 -19.28
CA VAL A 318 -15.90 7.11 -18.18
C VAL A 318 -16.29 8.54 -18.57
N TYR A 319 -15.41 9.25 -19.27
CA TYR A 319 -15.60 10.67 -19.62
C TYR A 319 -16.13 10.88 -21.05
N GLY A 320 -16.01 9.88 -21.93
CA GLY A 320 -16.50 9.97 -23.31
C GLY A 320 -15.78 11.05 -24.14
N LYS A 321 -16.52 11.67 -25.07
CA LYS A 321 -15.98 12.70 -25.98
C LYS A 321 -15.49 13.96 -25.25
N GLU A 322 -16.00 14.22 -24.05
CA GLU A 322 -15.64 15.40 -23.27
C GLU A 322 -14.16 15.37 -22.84
N LEU A 323 -13.60 14.18 -22.61
CA LEU A 323 -12.19 14.01 -22.25
C LEU A 323 -11.25 14.58 -23.30
N PHE A 324 -11.56 14.34 -24.58
CA PHE A 324 -10.73 14.84 -25.68
C PHE A 324 -10.71 16.37 -25.72
N MET A 325 -11.87 17.00 -25.53
CA MET A 325 -11.96 18.46 -25.48
C MET A 325 -11.23 19.02 -24.27
N PHE A 326 -11.38 18.39 -23.09
CA PHE A 326 -10.66 18.77 -21.88
C PHE A 326 -9.14 18.68 -22.05
N ILE A 327 -8.62 17.56 -22.56
CA ILE A 327 -7.19 17.38 -22.79
C ILE A 327 -6.66 18.45 -23.75
N LYS A 328 -7.37 18.71 -24.85
CA LYS A 328 -6.97 19.74 -25.81
C LYS A 328 -6.93 21.14 -25.19
N GLU A 329 -7.93 21.50 -24.39
CA GLU A 329 -7.97 22.77 -23.64
C GLU A 329 -6.80 22.86 -22.65
N PHE A 330 -6.53 21.78 -21.93
CA PHE A 330 -5.42 21.67 -20.97
C PHE A 330 -4.07 21.85 -21.66
N GLU A 331 -3.81 21.11 -22.73
CA GLU A 331 -2.58 21.17 -23.53
C GLU A 331 -2.36 22.57 -24.12
N ASN A 332 -3.42 23.20 -24.64
CA ASN A 332 -3.34 24.57 -25.16
C ASN A 332 -2.93 25.56 -24.06
N LYS A 333 -3.42 25.39 -22.82
CA LYS A 333 -3.07 26.28 -21.71
C LYS A 333 -1.63 26.13 -21.25
N ILE A 334 -1.10 24.91 -21.21
CA ILE A 334 0.24 24.64 -20.68
C ILE A 334 1.34 24.88 -21.72
N ASN A 335 1.07 24.61 -23.01
CA ASN A 335 2.04 24.73 -24.09
C ASN A 335 2.17 26.14 -24.67
N THR A 336 1.45 27.12 -24.11
CA THR A 336 1.59 28.56 -24.39
C THR A 336 2.42 29.24 -23.30
#